data_AF-A0A959NQF3-F1
#
_entry.id   AF-A0A959NQF3-F1
#
_cell.length_a   1.000
_cell.length_b   1.000
_cell.length_c   1.000
_cell.angle_alpha   90.00
_cell.angle_beta   90.00
_cell.angle_gamma   90.00
#
_symmetry.space_group_name_H-M   'P 1'
#
loop_
_entity.id
_entity.type
_entity.pdbx_description
1 polymer ?
#
loop_
_entity_poly.entity_id
_entity_poly.type
_entity_poly.pdbx_seq_one_letter_code
_entity_poly.pdbx_strand_id
1 'polypeptide(L)'
;RMRIKTNYLIYPIKGNYNGFYVEIDKYKGYFIANYKEVYNSNNSKYILKCKNLTYSNFKQCLSLQLLNMYTPENTSLTRLKISFCIDLETDVTRFLKTHLIMHKFNYYNLNKVPGKKRDFIKFDYDNFSIELSTCNCKSRLKNEKAKLKVTWYIKDSSEINFSFNLNVADLLIVENLEGLFSLYIKRFDELIIIDKSKISKILDLKEKELMTEYTTYGFWKSLDKYRRHRHKKTFLGIVEKYELDTINVFIRNSLIRELTNFINN
;
A
#
# COMPACT_ATOMS: atom_id res chain seq x y z
N ARG A 1 4.37 -2.96 -33.14
CA ARG A 1 4.36 -2.38 -34.51
C ARG A 1 3.30 -1.28 -34.56
N MET A 2 3.70 -0.01 -34.57
CA MET A 2 2.78 1.11 -34.83
C MET A 2 2.60 1.25 -36.34
N ARG A 3 1.35 1.24 -36.82
CA ARG A 3 1.00 1.70 -38.17
C ARG A 3 0.55 3.15 -38.02
N ILE A 4 1.40 4.09 -38.43
CA ILE A 4 1.02 5.49 -38.57
C ILE A 4 0.47 5.65 -39.98
N LYS A 5 -0.85 5.84 -40.09
CA LYS A 5 -1.50 6.36 -41.30
C LYS A 5 -2.16 7.68 -40.88
N THR A 6 -1.86 8.74 -41.62
CA THR A 6 -2.31 10.15 -41.50
C THR A 6 -1.40 11.09 -40.67
N ASN A 7 -1.19 12.30 -41.19
CA ASN A 7 -0.32 13.39 -40.68
C ASN A 7 -0.82 14.05 -39.37
N TYR A 8 -1.65 13.35 -38.58
CA TYR A 8 -2.19 13.86 -37.32
C TYR A 8 -1.89 12.86 -36.20
N LEU A 9 -1.12 13.30 -35.20
CA LEU A 9 -0.89 12.53 -33.98
C LEU A 9 -2.20 12.52 -33.17
N ILE A 10 -2.80 11.34 -33.03
CA ILE A 10 -3.98 11.14 -32.18
C ILE A 10 -3.50 10.81 -30.77
N TYR A 11 -3.80 11.69 -29.82
CA TYR A 11 -3.53 11.52 -28.39
C TYR A 11 -4.73 10.87 -27.67
N PRO A 12 -4.51 10.12 -26.57
CA PRO A 12 -3.23 9.83 -25.95
C PRO A 12 -2.46 8.72 -26.67
N ILE A 13 -1.14 8.89 -26.77
CA ILE A 13 -0.23 7.85 -27.29
C ILE A 13 0.17 6.98 -26.09
N LYS A 14 -0.13 5.69 -26.17
CA LYS A 14 0.21 4.71 -25.13
C LYS A 14 1.17 3.65 -25.65
N GLY A 15 2.17 3.31 -24.85
CA GLY A 15 3.12 2.25 -25.13
C GLY A 15 3.40 1.44 -23.89
N ASN A 16 3.68 0.14 -24.06
CA ASN A 16 4.17 -0.73 -22.99
C ASN A 16 5.34 -1.57 -23.51
N TYR A 17 6.42 -1.66 -22.73
CA TYR A 17 7.53 -2.55 -22.99
C TYR A 17 8.14 -3.02 -21.67
N ASN A 18 8.17 -4.34 -21.42
CA ASN A 18 8.87 -4.95 -20.28
C ASN A 18 8.60 -4.31 -18.90
N GLY A 19 7.35 -3.93 -18.61
CA GLY A 19 6.97 -3.29 -17.34
C GLY A 19 7.13 -1.77 -17.32
N PHE A 20 7.51 -1.17 -18.46
CA PHE A 20 7.48 0.26 -18.71
C PHE A 20 6.22 0.65 -19.45
N TYR A 21 5.55 1.69 -18.98
CA TYR A 21 4.37 2.24 -19.61
C TYR A 21 4.60 3.71 -19.89
N VAL A 22 4.39 4.11 -21.13
CA VAL A 22 4.45 5.51 -21.57
C VAL A 22 3.05 5.95 -21.93
N GLU A 23 2.63 7.09 -21.40
CA GLU A 23 1.37 7.74 -21.77
C GLU A 23 1.65 9.21 -22.08
N ILE A 24 1.50 9.59 -23.35
CA ILE A 24 1.69 10.97 -23.80
C ILE A 24 0.32 11.53 -24.14
N ASP A 25 -0.07 12.62 -23.49
CA ASP A 25 -1.24 13.41 -23.85
C ASP A 25 -0.82 14.68 -24.62
N LYS A 26 -1.78 15.58 -24.88
CA LYS A 26 -1.53 16.82 -25.63
C LYS A 26 -0.53 17.78 -24.92
N TYR A 27 -0.37 17.65 -23.61
CA TYR A 27 0.35 18.60 -22.75
C TYR A 27 1.58 17.99 -22.08
N LYS A 28 1.61 16.68 -21.83
CA LYS A 28 2.63 16.03 -21.00
C LYS A 28 2.83 14.57 -21.36
N GLY A 29 4.06 14.11 -21.11
CA GLY A 29 4.43 12.71 -21.14
C GLY A 29 4.53 12.13 -19.74
N TYR A 30 3.98 10.93 -19.56
CA TYR A 30 4.10 10.14 -18.34
C TYR A 30 4.92 8.91 -18.61
N PHE A 31 5.91 8.68 -17.74
CA PHE A 31 6.65 7.44 -17.68
C PHE A 31 6.29 6.71 -16.39
N ILE A 32 5.84 5.47 -16.51
CA ILE A 32 5.44 4.63 -15.38
C ILE A 32 6.27 3.35 -15.44
N ALA A 33 7.05 3.09 -14.40
CA ALA A 33 7.86 1.88 -14.29
C ALA A 33 7.33 0.96 -13.19
N ASN A 34 7.07 -0.30 -13.54
CA ASN A 34 6.88 -1.37 -12.57
C ASN A 34 8.18 -2.17 -12.43
N TYR A 35 9.04 -1.75 -11.50
CA TYR A 35 10.38 -2.32 -11.33
C TYR A 35 10.40 -3.83 -11.07
N LYS A 36 9.33 -4.41 -10.51
CA LYS A 36 9.23 -5.86 -10.35
C LYS A 36 9.00 -6.58 -11.68
N GLU A 37 8.15 -6.04 -12.56
CA GLU A 37 7.96 -6.56 -13.92
C GLU A 37 9.22 -6.37 -14.77
N VAL A 38 9.89 -5.22 -14.65
CA VAL A 38 11.17 -4.93 -15.31
C VAL A 38 12.22 -5.96 -14.91
N TYR A 39 12.41 -6.18 -13.60
CA TYR A 39 13.38 -7.16 -13.10
C TYR A 39 13.11 -8.56 -13.65
N ASN A 40 11.84 -9.01 -13.58
CA ASN A 40 11.43 -10.32 -14.05
C ASN A 40 11.65 -10.50 -15.56
N SER A 41 11.43 -9.44 -16.34
CA SER A 41 11.65 -9.45 -17.80
C SER A 41 13.13 -9.56 -18.15
N ASN A 42 14.01 -8.94 -17.35
CA ASN A 42 15.44 -8.84 -17.66
C ASN A 42 16.29 -10.02 -17.15
N ASN A 43 15.89 -10.68 -16.07
CA ASN A 43 16.77 -11.65 -15.40
C ASN A 43 16.46 -13.12 -15.69
N SER A 44 15.43 -13.43 -16.50
CA SER A 44 14.89 -14.80 -16.71
C SER A 44 14.55 -15.57 -15.40
N LYS A 45 14.70 -14.89 -14.25
CA LYS A 45 14.48 -15.35 -12.89
C LYS A 45 13.18 -14.71 -12.45
N TYR A 46 12.13 -15.52 -12.39
CA TYR A 46 10.82 -15.07 -11.93
C TYR A 46 10.89 -14.81 -10.42
N ILE A 47 10.99 -13.56 -9.99
CA ILE A 47 10.67 -13.20 -8.60
C ILE A 47 9.22 -13.59 -8.40
N LEU A 48 8.99 -14.57 -7.52
CA LEU A 48 7.66 -15.01 -7.14
C LEU A 48 6.80 -13.81 -6.77
N LYS A 49 5.51 -13.85 -7.12
CA LYS A 49 4.57 -12.73 -6.94
C LYS A 49 4.60 -12.15 -5.53
N CYS A 50 4.90 -12.96 -4.52
CA CYS A 50 4.91 -12.58 -3.12
C CYS A 50 6.30 -12.44 -2.48
N LYS A 51 7.38 -12.53 -3.28
CA LYS A 51 8.71 -12.12 -2.83
C LYS A 51 8.88 -10.62 -3.06
N ASN A 52 9.37 -9.91 -2.05
CA ASN A 52 9.67 -8.48 -2.13
C ASN A 52 10.90 -8.26 -3.01
N LEU A 53 10.93 -7.14 -3.73
CA LEU A 53 12.12 -6.70 -4.48
C LEU A 53 13.20 -6.31 -3.46
N THR A 54 14.48 -6.51 -3.74
CA THR A 54 15.58 -5.94 -2.93
C THR A 54 16.00 -4.58 -3.48
N TYR A 55 16.69 -3.76 -2.68
CA TYR A 55 17.25 -2.50 -3.15
C TYR A 55 18.30 -2.72 -4.26
N SER A 56 19.12 -3.77 -4.19
CA SER A 56 20.03 -4.11 -5.30
C SER A 56 19.28 -4.42 -6.62
N ASN A 57 18.16 -5.15 -6.56
CA ASN A 57 17.34 -5.43 -7.74
C ASN A 57 16.69 -4.15 -8.27
N PHE A 58 16.21 -3.28 -7.38
CA PHE A 58 15.63 -1.99 -7.74
C PHE A 58 16.67 -1.08 -8.41
N LYS A 59 17.85 -0.92 -7.79
CA LYS A 59 18.96 -0.13 -8.31
C LYS A 59 19.40 -0.61 -9.69
N GLN A 60 19.57 -1.94 -9.88
CA GLN A 60 19.87 -2.51 -11.18
C GLN A 60 18.82 -2.12 -12.24
N CYS A 61 17.53 -2.22 -11.92
CA CYS A 61 16.46 -1.88 -12.85
C CYS A 61 16.40 -0.39 -13.16
N LEU A 62 16.68 0.48 -12.18
CA LEU A 62 16.70 1.92 -12.37
C LEU A 62 17.93 2.39 -13.16
N SER A 63 19.10 1.79 -12.91
CA SER A 63 20.31 2.05 -13.72
C SER A 63 20.15 1.62 -15.19
N LEU A 64 19.40 0.55 -15.47
CA LEU A 64 19.08 0.17 -16.85
C LEU A 64 18.14 1.18 -17.54
N GLN A 65 17.32 1.91 -16.78
CA GLN A 65 16.44 2.98 -17.30
C GLN A 65 17.21 4.25 -17.61
N LEU A 66 18.14 4.62 -16.72
CA LEU A 66 19.05 5.76 -16.86
C LEU A 66 19.75 5.78 -18.22
N LEU A 67 20.00 4.61 -18.80
CA LEU A 67 20.75 4.47 -20.05
C LEU A 67 19.91 4.64 -21.33
N ASN A 68 18.57 4.56 -21.29
CA ASN A 68 17.81 4.22 -22.51
C ASN A 68 16.53 5.02 -22.82
N MET A 69 15.93 5.79 -21.90
CA MET A 69 14.58 6.34 -22.15
C MET A 69 14.30 7.78 -21.71
N TYR A 70 14.96 8.31 -20.68
CA TYR A 70 14.79 9.68 -20.17
C TYR A 70 15.93 10.04 -19.20
N THR A 71 16.05 11.31 -18.82
CA THR A 71 17.03 11.82 -17.82
C THR A 71 16.36 11.85 -16.43
N PRO A 72 16.64 10.91 -15.53
CA PRO A 72 15.93 10.76 -14.25
C PRO A 72 16.17 11.91 -13.28
N GLU A 73 17.32 12.58 -13.36
CA GLU A 73 17.66 13.78 -12.61
C GLU A 73 16.69 14.94 -12.92
N ASN A 74 16.19 14.98 -14.17
CA ASN A 74 15.26 15.99 -14.64
C ASN A 74 13.80 15.51 -14.64
N THR A 75 13.54 14.30 -14.14
CA THR A 75 12.20 13.70 -14.16
C THR A 75 11.59 13.74 -12.77
N SER A 76 10.61 14.61 -12.58
CA SER A 76 9.92 14.76 -11.30
C SER A 76 9.12 13.50 -10.95
N LEU A 77 9.22 13.07 -9.69
CA LEU A 77 8.43 11.95 -9.19
C LEU A 77 7.02 12.43 -8.84
N THR A 78 6.04 12.11 -9.69
CA THR A 78 4.64 12.56 -9.48
C THR A 78 3.78 11.56 -8.73
N ARG A 79 4.09 10.27 -8.84
CA ARG A 79 3.31 9.17 -8.28
C ARG A 79 4.24 8.06 -7.88
N LEU A 80 3.98 7.46 -6.71
CA LEU A 80 4.80 6.37 -6.20
C LEU A 80 3.90 5.32 -5.56
N LYS A 81 4.06 4.06 -6.00
CA LYS A 81 3.37 2.92 -5.44
C LYS A 81 4.40 1.96 -4.87
N ILE A 82 4.30 1.69 -3.58
CA ILE A 82 5.15 0.72 -2.90
C ILE A 82 4.28 -0.39 -2.32
N SER A 83 4.77 -1.62 -2.34
CA SER A 83 4.05 -2.73 -1.74
C SER A 83 4.99 -3.76 -1.14
N PHE A 84 4.67 -4.21 0.07
CA PHE A 84 5.38 -5.28 0.76
C PHE A 84 4.45 -6.42 1.09
N CYS A 85 4.92 -7.65 0.87
CA CYS A 85 4.26 -8.87 1.30
C CYS A 85 4.86 -9.30 2.63
N ILE A 86 4.01 -9.50 3.64
CA ILE A 86 4.39 -9.98 4.97
C ILE A 86 3.66 -11.29 5.27
N ASP A 87 4.32 -12.15 6.03
CA ASP A 87 3.73 -13.38 6.54
C ASP A 87 2.81 -13.07 7.72
N LEU A 88 1.60 -13.65 7.71
CA LEU A 88 0.70 -13.66 8.84
C LEU A 88 0.60 -15.08 9.40
N GLU A 89 0.46 -15.21 10.71
CA GLU A 89 0.17 -16.50 11.35
C GLU A 89 -1.21 -17.02 10.96
N THR A 90 -2.17 -16.10 10.78
CA THR A 90 -3.54 -16.38 10.37
C THR A 90 -3.70 -16.31 8.86
N ASP A 91 -4.67 -17.06 8.33
CA ASP A 91 -5.05 -16.93 6.93
C ASP A 91 -5.44 -15.49 6.60
N VAL A 92 -4.83 -14.92 5.56
CA VAL A 92 -5.00 -13.51 5.18
C VAL A 92 -6.44 -13.20 4.80
N THR A 93 -7.12 -14.14 4.14
CA THR A 93 -8.52 -13.96 3.74
C THR A 93 -9.43 -13.90 4.97
N ARG A 94 -9.16 -14.76 5.96
CA ARG A 94 -9.82 -14.70 7.27
C ARG A 94 -9.50 -13.40 7.98
N PHE A 95 -8.23 -13.00 8.05
CA PHE A 95 -7.78 -11.75 8.66
C PHE A 95 -8.57 -10.55 8.12
N LEU A 96 -8.63 -10.38 6.80
CA LEU A 96 -9.35 -9.28 6.14
C LEU A 96 -10.86 -9.28 6.41
N LYS A 97 -11.45 -10.43 6.74
CA LYS A 97 -12.90 -10.57 6.98
C LYS A 97 -13.28 -10.41 8.45
N THR A 98 -12.44 -10.87 9.37
CA THR A 98 -12.79 -10.97 10.79
C THR A 98 -12.29 -9.80 11.62
N HIS A 99 -11.26 -9.07 11.17
CA HIS A 99 -10.72 -7.95 11.92
C HIS A 99 -11.49 -6.66 11.64
N LEU A 100 -11.62 -5.80 12.65
CA LEU A 100 -11.99 -4.41 12.45
C LEU A 100 -10.76 -3.69 11.89
N ILE A 101 -10.88 -3.11 10.70
CA ILE A 101 -9.82 -2.34 10.08
C ILE A 101 -10.38 -0.96 9.73
N MET A 102 -9.81 0.07 10.35
CA MET A 102 -10.18 1.47 10.14
C MET A 102 -8.92 2.31 9.92
N HIS A 103 -9.05 3.46 9.27
CA HIS A 103 -7.99 4.46 9.19
C HIS A 103 -8.51 5.76 9.78
N LYS A 104 -7.87 6.30 10.83
CA LYS A 104 -8.36 7.49 11.55
C LYS A 104 -9.86 7.42 11.91
N PHE A 105 -10.33 6.26 12.34
CA PHE A 105 -11.75 6.00 12.66
C PHE A 105 -12.71 6.17 11.47
N ASN A 106 -12.20 6.12 10.24
CA ASN A 106 -12.99 6.03 9.04
C ASN A 106 -12.96 4.59 8.53
N TYR A 107 -14.10 4.10 8.07
CA TYR A 107 -14.21 2.80 7.41
C TYR A 107 -13.64 2.88 6.00
N TYR A 108 -13.13 1.74 5.53
CA TYR A 108 -12.59 1.61 4.18
C TYR A 108 -13.64 1.92 3.11
N ASN A 109 -13.16 2.35 1.94
CA ASN A 109 -14.02 2.61 0.80
C ASN A 109 -14.61 1.26 0.34
N LEU A 110 -15.91 1.10 0.52
CA LEU A 110 -16.66 -0.05 0.01
C LEU A 110 -16.78 0.07 -1.52
N ASN A 111 -15.69 -0.15 -2.26
CA ASN A 111 -15.78 -0.28 -3.71
C ASN A 111 -16.43 -1.64 -4.02
N LYS A 112 -17.76 -1.63 -4.10
CA LYS A 112 -18.55 -2.71 -4.69
C LYS A 112 -18.25 -2.74 -6.18
N VAL A 113 -17.14 -3.34 -6.60
CA VAL A 113 -17.01 -3.77 -7.99
C VAL A 113 -17.88 -5.04 -8.10
N PRO A 114 -19.02 -5.00 -8.81
CA PRO A 114 -19.88 -6.17 -8.95
C PRO A 114 -19.08 -7.31 -9.60
N GLY A 115 -19.15 -8.52 -9.04
CA GLY A 115 -18.54 -9.72 -9.62
C GLY A 115 -17.09 -10.05 -9.22
N LYS A 116 -16.38 -9.19 -8.47
CA LYS A 116 -15.05 -9.55 -7.92
C LYS A 116 -15.16 -9.97 -6.44
N LYS A 117 -14.81 -11.22 -6.14
CA LYS A 117 -14.71 -11.73 -4.76
C LYS A 117 -13.72 -10.87 -3.97
N ARG A 118 -14.15 -10.41 -2.79
CA ARG A 118 -13.46 -9.46 -1.90
C ARG A 118 -12.26 -10.10 -1.23
N ASP A 119 -11.06 -9.75 -1.67
CA ASP A 119 -9.81 -10.11 -0.99
C ASP A 119 -8.90 -8.87 -0.76
N PHE A 120 -9.49 -7.68 -0.67
CA PHE A 120 -8.76 -6.46 -0.30
C PHE A 120 -9.62 -5.41 0.42
N ILE A 121 -8.94 -4.57 1.21
CA ILE A 121 -9.44 -3.41 1.93
C ILE A 121 -8.63 -2.21 1.45
N LYS A 122 -9.29 -1.14 1.00
CA LYS A 122 -8.63 0.08 0.51
C LYS A 122 -9.18 1.32 1.20
N PHE A 123 -8.29 2.17 1.68
CA PHE A 123 -8.58 3.53 2.14
C PHE A 123 -8.07 4.51 1.10
N ASP A 124 -8.98 5.27 0.52
CA ASP A 124 -8.71 6.20 -0.57
C ASP A 124 -8.86 7.64 -0.08
N TYR A 125 -7.77 8.40 -0.15
CA TYR A 125 -7.72 9.84 0.10
C TYR A 125 -7.32 10.55 -1.19
N ASP A 126 -7.39 11.89 -1.21
CA ASP A 126 -7.12 12.66 -2.43
C ASP A 126 -5.66 12.53 -2.88
N ASN A 127 -4.73 12.62 -1.93
CA ASN A 127 -3.29 12.61 -2.13
C ASN A 127 -2.63 11.22 -1.98
N PHE A 128 -3.23 10.29 -1.23
CA PHE A 128 -2.70 8.94 -1.06
C PHE A 128 -3.78 7.87 -0.89
N SER A 129 -3.36 6.60 -0.90
CA SER A 129 -4.20 5.48 -0.50
C SER A 129 -3.38 4.36 0.14
N ILE A 130 -4.02 3.59 1.02
CA ILE A 130 -3.46 2.39 1.63
C ILE A 130 -4.38 1.22 1.30
N GLU A 131 -3.82 0.12 0.82
CA GLU A 131 -4.54 -1.10 0.47
C GLU A 131 -3.92 -2.31 1.15
N LEU A 132 -4.75 -3.11 1.81
CA LEU A 132 -4.43 -4.41 2.38
C LEU A 132 -5.07 -5.48 1.50
N SER A 133 -4.30 -6.40 0.96
CA SER A 133 -4.80 -7.42 0.03
C SER A 133 -4.09 -8.75 0.18
N THR A 134 -4.70 -9.82 -0.32
CA THR A 134 -4.07 -11.15 -0.33
C THR A 134 -3.07 -11.27 -1.48
N CYS A 135 -1.81 -11.57 -1.17
CA CYS A 135 -0.84 -12.01 -2.17
C CYS A 135 -0.88 -13.52 -2.32
N ASN A 136 -1.48 -13.98 -3.42
CA ASN A 136 -1.51 -15.40 -3.76
C ASN A 136 -0.16 -15.85 -4.31
N CYS A 137 0.59 -16.57 -3.48
CA CYS A 137 1.80 -17.30 -3.82
C CYS A 137 1.43 -18.55 -4.63
N LYS A 138 0.98 -18.41 -5.89
CA LYS A 138 0.87 -19.58 -6.79
C LYS A 138 2.26 -20.00 -7.24
N SER A 139 3.02 -20.61 -6.33
CA SER A 139 4.26 -21.32 -6.64
C SER A 139 3.91 -22.76 -7.05
N ARG A 140 4.77 -23.41 -7.84
CA ARG A 140 4.61 -24.84 -8.20
C ARG A 140 4.70 -25.75 -6.96
N LEU A 141 5.20 -25.23 -5.83
CA LEU A 141 5.28 -25.92 -4.55
C LEU A 141 3.95 -25.72 -3.81
N LYS A 142 3.20 -26.81 -3.61
CA LYS A 142 1.82 -26.85 -3.11
C LYS A 142 1.59 -26.27 -1.68
N ASN A 143 2.61 -25.73 -1.01
CA ASN A 143 2.58 -25.46 0.42
C ASN A 143 2.84 -23.99 0.84
N GLU A 144 2.99 -23.05 -0.11
CA GLU A 144 3.18 -21.63 0.26
C GLU A 144 1.85 -21.00 0.71
N LYS A 145 1.80 -20.57 1.97
CA LYS A 145 0.68 -19.79 2.52
C LYS A 145 0.58 -18.45 1.81
N ALA A 146 -0.65 -17.93 1.67
CA ALA A 146 -0.86 -16.58 1.17
C ALA A 146 -0.27 -15.54 2.13
N LYS A 147 0.31 -14.47 1.57
CA LYS A 147 0.90 -13.37 2.35
C LYS A 147 -0.01 -12.16 2.36
N LEU A 148 0.02 -11.35 3.42
CA LEU A 148 -0.65 -10.06 3.44
C LEU A 148 0.20 -9.08 2.64
N LYS A 149 -0.38 -8.48 1.61
CA LYS A 149 0.24 -7.39 0.85
C LYS A 149 -0.30 -6.06 1.34
N VAL A 150 0.59 -5.25 1.89
CA VAL A 150 0.31 -3.86 2.23
C VAL A 150 0.85 -2.98 1.11
N THR A 151 -0.02 -2.13 0.55
CA THR A 151 0.28 -1.27 -0.58
C THR A 151 0.01 0.17 -0.20
N TRP A 152 1.01 1.03 -0.37
CA TRP A 152 0.84 2.47 -0.29
C TRP A 152 0.93 3.05 -1.69
N TYR A 153 0.08 4.02 -1.96
CA TYR A 153 0.09 4.71 -3.24
C TYR A 153 -0.06 6.21 -3.01
N ILE A 154 0.98 6.95 -3.36
CA ILE A 154 0.96 8.40 -3.44
C ILE A 154 0.44 8.78 -4.83
N LYS A 155 -0.66 9.52 -4.86
CA LYS A 155 -1.43 9.86 -6.06
C LYS A 155 -1.02 11.17 -6.70
N ASP A 156 -0.47 12.05 -5.88
CA ASP A 156 -0.09 13.42 -6.24
C ASP A 156 1.31 13.72 -5.72
N SER A 157 2.07 14.39 -6.58
CA SER A 157 3.35 15.03 -6.30
C SER A 157 3.31 15.93 -5.07
N SER A 158 2.17 16.55 -4.71
CA SER A 158 2.09 17.43 -3.54
C SER A 158 2.56 16.76 -2.25
N GLU A 159 2.22 15.50 -2.01
CA GLU A 159 2.63 14.75 -0.81
C GLU A 159 4.15 14.45 -0.81
N ILE A 160 4.71 14.16 -1.99
CA ILE A 160 6.14 13.88 -2.19
C ILE A 160 6.95 15.18 -2.09
N ASN A 161 6.49 16.23 -2.77
CA ASN A 161 7.17 17.52 -2.88
C ASN A 161 7.09 18.31 -1.58
N PHE A 162 5.97 18.24 -0.85
CA PHE A 162 5.87 18.84 0.48
C PHE A 162 6.93 18.29 1.44
N SER A 163 7.31 17.02 1.26
CA SER A 163 8.20 16.34 2.20
C SER A 163 9.66 16.29 1.74
N PHE A 164 9.93 16.19 0.43
CA PHE A 164 11.27 15.83 -0.07
C PHE A 164 11.67 16.44 -1.43
N ASN A 165 10.75 16.99 -2.23
CA ASN A 165 11.01 17.50 -3.60
C ASN A 165 11.89 16.57 -4.47
N LEU A 166 11.46 15.31 -4.63
CA LEU A 166 12.27 14.25 -5.24
C LEU A 166 12.08 14.16 -6.76
N ASN A 167 13.19 13.98 -7.47
CA ASN A 167 13.24 13.41 -8.80
C ASN A 167 13.36 11.88 -8.73
N VAL A 168 13.40 11.21 -9.89
CA VAL A 168 13.49 9.75 -9.94
C VAL A 168 14.88 9.23 -9.52
N ALA A 169 15.96 9.96 -9.84
CA ALA A 169 17.32 9.58 -9.45
C ALA A 169 17.51 9.60 -7.92
N ASP A 170 16.79 10.49 -7.23
CA ASP A 170 16.83 10.61 -5.77
C ASP A 170 16.33 9.35 -5.04
N LEU A 171 15.62 8.45 -5.72
CA LEU A 171 15.23 7.13 -5.19
C LEU A 171 16.44 6.18 -5.02
N LEU A 172 17.62 6.53 -5.55
CA LEU A 172 18.88 5.80 -5.33
C LEU A 172 19.64 6.29 -4.08
N ILE A 173 19.14 7.33 -3.42
CA ILE A 173 19.71 7.85 -2.18
C ILE A 173 18.99 7.17 -1.02
N VAL A 174 19.75 6.45 -0.18
CA VAL A 174 19.18 5.61 0.88
C VAL A 174 18.40 6.44 1.88
N GLU A 175 18.92 7.61 2.24
CA GLU A 175 18.32 8.55 3.19
C GLU A 175 16.95 9.05 2.70
N ASN A 176 16.80 9.25 1.38
CA ASN A 176 15.52 9.63 0.78
C ASN A 176 14.51 8.49 0.83
N LEU A 177 14.94 7.24 0.59
CA LEU A 177 14.10 6.06 0.74
C LEU A 177 13.67 5.87 2.19
N GLU A 178 14.56 6.06 3.17
CA GLU A 178 14.24 6.01 4.59
C GLU A 178 13.21 7.08 4.98
N GLY A 179 13.32 8.29 4.43
CA GLY A 179 12.33 9.35 4.58
C GLY A 179 10.95 8.94 4.04
N LEU A 180 10.89 8.38 2.83
CA LEU A 180 9.66 7.85 2.23
C LEU A 180 9.07 6.71 3.06
N PHE A 181 9.89 5.80 3.54
CA PHE A 181 9.48 4.66 4.36
C PHE A 181 8.94 5.10 5.72
N SER A 182 9.57 6.11 6.33
CA SER A 182 9.08 6.75 7.56
C SER A 182 7.69 7.37 7.35
N LEU A 183 7.46 8.03 6.21
CA LEU A 183 6.14 8.54 5.85
C LEU A 183 5.11 7.40 5.71
N TYR A 184 5.47 6.28 5.07
CA TYR A 184 4.56 5.14 4.94
C TYR A 184 4.22 4.48 6.28
N ILE A 185 5.20 4.31 7.16
CA ILE A 185 4.97 3.79 8.51
C ILE A 185 4.10 4.75 9.31
N LYS A 186 4.35 6.07 9.24
CA LYS A 186 3.48 7.06 9.88
C LYS A 186 2.02 6.95 9.40
N ARG A 187 1.79 6.73 8.11
CA ARG A 187 0.44 6.49 7.55
C ARG A 187 -0.13 5.14 7.97
N PHE A 188 0.70 4.12 8.15
CA PHE A 188 0.27 2.84 8.70
C PHE A 188 -0.14 2.96 10.17
N ASP A 189 0.58 3.75 10.97
CA ASP A 189 0.27 3.99 12.39
C ASP A 189 -1.08 4.69 12.61
N GLU A 190 -1.65 5.27 11.54
CA GLU A 190 -3.02 5.82 11.54
C GLU A 190 -4.10 4.72 11.35
N LEU A 191 -3.72 3.48 11.06
CA LEU A 191 -4.60 2.32 11.00
C LEU A 191 -4.89 1.75 12.38
N ILE A 192 -6.14 1.36 12.57
CA ILE A 192 -6.64 0.64 13.73
C ILE A 192 -7.03 -0.75 13.23
N ILE A 193 -6.34 -1.78 13.71
CA ILE A 193 -6.60 -3.18 13.37
C ILE A 193 -6.87 -3.95 14.65
N ILE A 194 -8.10 -4.42 14.83
CA ILE A 194 -8.54 -5.10 16.05
C ILE A 194 -9.13 -6.47 15.72
N ASP A 195 -8.76 -7.48 16.50
CA ASP A 195 -9.37 -8.80 16.45
C ASP A 195 -10.75 -8.79 17.12
N LYS A 196 -11.81 -8.79 16.30
CA LYS A 196 -13.20 -8.80 16.81
C LYS A 196 -13.52 -10.07 17.60
N SER A 197 -12.81 -11.17 17.38
CA SER A 197 -13.08 -12.42 18.08
C SER A 197 -12.69 -12.39 19.56
N LYS A 198 -11.80 -11.46 19.95
CA LYS A 198 -11.46 -11.20 21.35
C LYS A 198 -12.55 -10.41 22.09
N ILE A 199 -13.28 -9.53 21.38
CA ILE A 199 -14.32 -8.65 21.96
C ILE A 199 -15.35 -9.47 22.74
N SER A 200 -15.86 -10.55 22.16
CA SER A 200 -16.91 -11.36 22.81
C SER A 200 -16.41 -12.16 24.02
N LYS A 201 -15.12 -12.47 24.08
CA LYS A 201 -14.54 -13.37 25.09
C LYS A 201 -14.04 -12.63 26.33
N ILE A 202 -13.47 -11.44 26.18
CA ILE A 202 -12.65 -10.82 27.23
C ILE A 202 -13.32 -9.58 27.86
N LEU A 203 -14.16 -8.86 27.10
CA LEU A 203 -14.73 -7.60 27.57
C LEU A 203 -15.92 -7.81 28.52
N ASP A 204 -16.13 -6.85 29.41
CA ASP A 204 -17.35 -6.78 30.22
C ASP A 204 -18.58 -6.41 29.37
N LEU A 205 -19.79 -6.52 29.94
CA LEU A 205 -21.03 -6.30 29.20
C LEU A 205 -21.13 -4.87 28.65
N LYS A 206 -20.74 -3.86 29.43
CA LYS A 206 -20.84 -2.45 29.05
C LYS A 206 -19.85 -2.09 27.95
N GLU A 207 -18.61 -2.57 28.05
CA GLU A 207 -17.57 -2.39 27.04
C GLU A 207 -17.89 -3.15 25.75
N LYS A 208 -18.54 -4.31 25.84
CA LYS A 208 -19.06 -5.04 24.67
C LYS A 208 -20.10 -4.24 23.90
N GLU A 209 -21.05 -3.61 24.61
CA GLU A 209 -22.05 -2.74 24.00
C GLU A 209 -21.39 -1.55 23.28
N LEU A 210 -20.46 -0.88 23.96
CA LEU A 210 -19.69 0.23 23.37
C LEU A 210 -18.89 -0.22 22.14
N MET A 211 -18.18 -1.35 22.20
CA MET A 211 -17.41 -1.86 21.06
C MET A 211 -18.30 -2.25 19.88
N THR A 212 -19.51 -2.77 20.16
CA THR A 212 -20.50 -3.05 19.12
C THR A 212 -20.94 -1.77 18.42
N GLU A 213 -21.20 -0.70 19.18
CA GLU A 213 -21.50 0.62 18.65
C GLU A 213 -20.32 1.18 17.83
N TYR A 214 -19.11 1.15 18.37
CA TYR A 214 -17.89 1.64 17.73
C TYR A 214 -17.50 0.93 16.44
N THR A 215 -17.92 -0.33 16.29
CA THR A 215 -17.69 -1.15 15.09
C THR A 215 -18.82 -1.03 14.06
N THR A 216 -19.89 -0.30 14.38
CA THR A 216 -21.01 -0.06 13.47
C THR A 216 -20.63 0.96 12.41
N TYR A 217 -20.95 0.63 11.14
CA TYR A 217 -20.66 1.49 10.02
C TYR A 217 -21.36 2.85 10.18
N GLY A 218 -20.62 3.94 10.00
CA GLY A 218 -21.16 5.30 10.07
C GLY A 218 -21.19 5.92 11.47
N PHE A 219 -21.03 5.16 12.56
CA PHE A 219 -21.01 5.69 13.93
C PHE A 219 -20.08 6.89 14.08
N TRP A 220 -18.80 6.75 13.70
CA TRP A 220 -17.82 7.83 13.83
C TRP A 220 -18.13 9.07 12.99
N LYS A 221 -18.96 8.93 11.94
CA LYS A 221 -19.38 10.04 11.06
C LYS A 221 -20.62 10.76 11.58
N SER A 222 -21.46 10.11 12.39
CA SER A 222 -22.68 10.72 12.94
C SER A 222 -22.41 11.60 14.16
N LEU A 223 -21.24 11.48 14.79
CA LEU A 223 -20.85 12.25 15.96
C LEU A 223 -20.31 13.64 15.60
N ASP A 224 -20.68 14.65 16.39
CA ASP A 224 -20.00 15.94 16.39
C ASP A 224 -18.56 15.85 16.93
N LYS A 225 -17.79 16.92 16.77
CA LYS A 225 -16.37 16.98 17.15
C LYS A 225 -16.11 16.62 18.61
N TYR A 226 -16.92 17.13 19.55
CA TYR A 226 -16.71 16.94 20.99
C TYR A 226 -17.07 15.51 21.41
N ARG A 227 -18.23 15.00 20.98
CA ARG A 227 -18.63 13.60 21.25
C ARG A 227 -17.63 12.63 20.64
N ARG A 228 -17.21 12.87 19.40
CA ARG A 228 -16.21 12.04 18.72
C ARG A 228 -14.90 11.97 19.49
N HIS A 229 -14.41 13.08 20.04
CA HIS A 229 -13.19 13.07 20.85
C HIS A 229 -13.31 12.19 22.10
N ARG A 230 -14.43 12.31 22.85
CA ARG A 230 -14.69 11.48 24.04
C ARG A 230 -14.75 9.99 23.69
N HIS A 231 -15.55 9.63 22.69
CA HIS A 231 -15.67 8.23 22.25
C HIS A 231 -14.34 7.67 21.71
N LYS A 232 -13.52 8.46 21.03
CA LYS A 232 -12.17 8.03 20.62
C LYS A 232 -11.31 7.67 21.83
N LYS A 233 -11.30 8.51 22.87
CA LYS A 233 -10.52 8.25 24.09
C LYS A 233 -10.99 6.97 24.78
N THR A 234 -12.31 6.79 24.93
CA THR A 234 -12.88 5.57 25.51
C THR A 234 -12.56 4.33 24.68
N PHE A 235 -12.73 4.38 23.36
CA PHE A 235 -12.40 3.28 22.47
C PHE A 235 -10.93 2.88 22.57
N LEU A 236 -10.00 3.85 22.48
CA LEU A 236 -8.58 3.57 22.57
C LEU A 236 -8.20 3.01 23.95
N GLY A 237 -8.82 3.48 25.02
CA GLY A 237 -8.63 2.92 26.36
C GLY A 237 -9.08 1.46 26.47
N ILE A 238 -10.20 1.08 25.83
CA ILE A 238 -10.63 -0.33 25.77
C ILE A 238 -9.63 -1.17 24.95
N VAL A 239 -9.16 -0.65 23.82
CA VAL A 239 -8.19 -1.34 22.95
C VAL A 239 -6.90 -1.63 23.69
N GLU A 240 -6.38 -0.63 24.41
CA GLU A 240 -5.15 -0.73 25.20
C GLU A 240 -5.32 -1.67 26.40
N LYS A 241 -6.39 -1.49 27.19
CA LYS A 241 -6.69 -2.30 28.38
C LYS A 241 -6.73 -3.81 28.09
N TYR A 242 -7.19 -4.20 26.89
CA TYR A 242 -7.37 -5.59 26.49
C TYR A 242 -6.42 -6.07 25.40
N GLU A 243 -5.40 -5.26 25.04
CA GLU A 243 -4.41 -5.57 24.01
C GLU A 243 -5.08 -6.07 22.70
N LEU A 244 -6.08 -5.33 22.25
CA LEU A 244 -6.89 -5.72 21.09
C LEU A 244 -6.19 -5.47 19.75
N ASP A 245 -5.11 -4.70 19.75
CA ASP A 245 -4.34 -4.25 18.59
C ASP A 245 -3.01 -5.00 18.40
N THR A 246 -2.78 -6.13 19.09
CA THR A 246 -1.54 -6.92 18.97
C THR A 246 -1.19 -7.28 17.52
N ILE A 247 -2.19 -7.57 16.69
CA ILE A 247 -1.99 -7.86 15.27
C ILE A 247 -1.53 -6.62 14.47
N ASN A 248 -1.99 -5.42 14.86
CA ASN A 248 -1.55 -4.16 14.26
C ASN A 248 -0.06 -3.93 14.52
N VAL A 249 0.35 -4.13 15.78
CA VAL A 249 1.75 -4.04 16.22
C VAL A 249 2.62 -5.06 15.47
N PHE A 250 2.15 -6.31 15.34
CA PHE A 250 2.85 -7.33 14.58
C PHE A 250 3.05 -6.96 13.11
N ILE A 251 2.00 -6.46 12.44
CA ILE A 251 2.05 -6.04 11.04
C ILE A 251 3.03 -4.87 10.90
N ARG A 252 2.94 -3.87 11.78
CA ARG A 252 3.85 -2.71 11.80
C ARG A 252 5.32 -3.15 11.89
N ASN A 253 5.65 -4.02 12.84
CA ASN A 253 7.00 -4.50 13.04
C ASN A 253 7.49 -5.35 11.86
N SER A 254 6.60 -6.17 11.28
CA SER A 254 6.90 -6.93 10.06
C SER A 254 7.19 -6.02 8.87
N LEU A 255 6.43 -4.92 8.71
CA LEU A 255 6.68 -3.94 7.67
C LEU A 255 8.02 -3.23 7.85
N ILE A 256 8.33 -2.77 9.06
CA ILE A 256 9.64 -2.17 9.37
C ILE A 256 10.76 -3.13 9.00
N ARG A 257 10.66 -4.40 9.40
CA ARG A 257 11.64 -5.43 9.03
C ARG A 257 11.78 -5.59 7.52
N GLU A 258 10.68 -5.67 6.76
CA GLU A 258 10.74 -5.78 5.30
C GLU A 258 11.33 -4.53 4.62
N LEU A 259 11.06 -3.34 5.16
CA LEU A 259 11.62 -2.07 4.66
C LEU A 259 13.13 -1.99 4.93
N THR A 260 13.58 -2.38 6.13
CA THR A 260 15.01 -2.48 6.46
C THR A 260 15.70 -3.54 5.61
N ASN A 261 15.06 -4.70 5.42
CA ASN A 261 15.57 -5.74 4.52
C ASN A 261 15.66 -5.27 3.08
N PHE A 262 14.72 -4.43 2.61
CA PHE A 262 14.81 -3.82 1.30
C PHE A 262 16.08 -2.99 1.19
N ILE A 263 16.31 -2.03 2.10
CA ILE A 263 17.46 -1.11 2.06
C ILE A 263 18.79 -1.85 2.14
N ASN A 264 18.89 -2.85 3.00
CA ASN A 264 20.14 -3.55 3.29
C ASN A 264 20.55 -4.61 2.25
N ASN A 265 19.71 -4.93 1.27
CA ASN A 265 19.96 -6.00 0.29
C ASN A 265 19.77 -5.54 -1.15
#